data_AF-A0A2A7RIP1-F1
#
_entry.id   AF-A0A2A7RIP1-F1
#
_cell.length_a   1.000
_cell.length_b   1.000
_cell.length_c   1.000
_cell.angle_alpha   90.00
_cell.angle_beta   90.00
_cell.angle_gamma   90.00
#
_symmetry.space_group_name_H-M   'P 1'
#
loop_
_entity.id
_entity.type
_entity.pdbx_description
1 polymer ?
#
loop_
_entity_poly.entity_id
_entity_poly.type
_entity_poly.pdbx_seq_one_letter_code
_entity_poly.pdbx_strand_id
1 'polypeptide(L)'
;MADETQNAPVAGAETNATQEQPTKVAPFIYYYSDPDEAETLLHHLPIPSFIDLSQQIAAGKLWHIYNISAPSKDMEDPIVDVRTNSWVENSKNAQTKVLAETTQAIDALKAKGEELDQANDKVDAAIKAMQQSQQMQTQQSLALTQGLQKVVEGQQQTAKVMASMQQILVGMKADQAKADGIPATNQPTENDKKQENGGN
;
A
#
# COMPACT_ATOMS: atom_id res chain seq x y z
N MET A 1 -113.76 30.86 -23.46
CA MET A 1 -112.70 31.87 -23.53
C MET A 1 -111.44 31.13 -23.95
N ALA A 2 -110.92 31.48 -25.13
CA ALA A 2 -109.58 31.22 -25.64
C ALA A 2 -108.53 31.84 -24.69
N ASP A 3 -107.23 31.59 -24.72
CA ASP A 3 -106.29 30.62 -25.30
C ASP A 3 -104.90 31.18 -24.84
N GLU A 4 -103.84 30.40 -25.05
CA GLU A 4 -102.44 30.86 -25.17
C GLU A 4 -101.67 31.23 -23.90
N THR A 5 -101.03 30.20 -23.34
CA THR A 5 -99.68 30.29 -22.78
C THR A 5 -98.72 30.87 -23.81
N GLN A 6 -98.20 32.07 -23.56
CA GLN A 6 -97.12 32.66 -24.35
C GLN A 6 -95.78 31.99 -24.04
N ASN A 7 -95.18 31.43 -25.08
CA ASN A 7 -93.78 31.08 -25.18
C ASN A 7 -93.13 32.05 -26.17
N ALA A 8 -92.09 32.79 -25.79
CA ALA A 8 -91.18 33.50 -26.71
C ALA A 8 -89.90 33.98 -25.98
N PRO A 9 -88.76 34.13 -26.69
CA PRO A 9 -87.51 33.47 -26.27
C PRO A 9 -86.26 34.37 -26.19
N VAL A 10 -85.14 33.70 -25.90
CA VAL A 10 -83.71 33.93 -26.25
C VAL A 10 -82.81 34.93 -25.50
N ALA A 11 -81.64 34.36 -25.20
CA ALA A 11 -80.27 34.88 -25.32
C ALA A 11 -79.62 35.51 -24.08
N GLY A 12 -78.63 34.79 -23.55
CA GLY A 12 -77.64 35.33 -22.63
C GLY A 12 -76.94 34.30 -21.74
N ALA A 13 -76.30 33.27 -22.31
CA ALA A 13 -74.98 32.89 -21.77
C ALA A 13 -74.11 34.15 -21.92
N GLU A 14 -73.30 34.60 -20.97
CA GLU A 14 -72.27 33.90 -20.23
C GLU A 14 -72.05 34.64 -18.89
N THR A 15 -72.17 33.95 -17.77
CA THR A 15 -71.34 34.29 -16.60
C THR A 15 -70.35 33.15 -16.48
N ASN A 16 -69.22 33.32 -17.15
CA ASN A 16 -67.99 32.60 -16.83
C ASN A 16 -67.63 32.98 -15.39
N ALA A 17 -68.23 32.30 -14.43
CA ALA A 17 -67.62 32.14 -13.12
C ALA A 17 -66.41 31.25 -13.38
N THR A 18 -65.28 31.87 -13.68
CA THR A 18 -63.98 31.24 -13.58
C THR A 18 -63.94 30.61 -12.19
N GLN A 19 -64.10 29.28 -12.12
CA GLN A 19 -63.66 28.53 -10.95
C GLN A 19 -62.17 28.82 -10.86
N GLU A 20 -61.79 29.77 -10.01
CA GLU A 20 -60.43 29.85 -9.52
C GLU A 20 -60.10 28.45 -9.01
N GLN A 21 -59.20 27.76 -9.72
CA GLN A 21 -58.66 26.51 -9.24
C GLN A 21 -58.16 26.77 -7.82
N PRO A 22 -58.46 25.89 -6.84
CA PRO A 22 -57.96 26.08 -5.49
C PRO A 22 -56.44 26.24 -5.57
N THR A 23 -55.95 27.38 -5.11
CA THR A 23 -54.52 27.67 -4.99
C THR A 23 -53.92 26.48 -4.25
N LYS A 24 -52.99 25.73 -4.87
CA LYS A 24 -52.35 24.59 -4.21
C LYS A 24 -51.61 25.10 -2.98
N VAL A 25 -52.24 25.00 -1.81
CA VAL A 25 -51.60 25.30 -0.53
C VAL A 25 -50.58 24.18 -0.28
N ALA A 26 -49.31 24.54 -0.11
CA ALA A 26 -48.29 23.57 0.26
C ALA A 26 -48.62 22.97 1.64
N PRO A 27 -48.54 21.65 1.81
CA PRO A 27 -48.80 21.04 3.11
C PRO A 27 -47.69 21.40 4.11
N PHE A 28 -48.07 21.48 5.38
CA PHE A 28 -47.13 21.39 6.50
C PHE A 28 -46.56 19.98 6.56
N ILE A 29 -45.26 19.84 6.78
CA ILE A 29 -44.60 18.55 6.93
C ILE A 29 -44.26 18.34 8.40
N TYR A 30 -44.87 17.33 9.00
CA TYR A 30 -44.53 16.82 10.33
C TYR A 30 -43.82 15.48 10.19
N TYR A 31 -43.24 14.98 11.28
CA TYR A 31 -42.58 13.68 11.29
C TYR A 31 -43.15 12.78 12.37
N TYR A 32 -43.49 11.55 12.00
CA TYR A 32 -43.66 10.47 12.97
C TYR A 32 -42.30 9.85 13.27
N SER A 33 -41.99 9.68 14.55
CA SER A 33 -40.77 9.02 15.01
C SER A 33 -41.01 8.22 16.27
N ASP A 34 -40.88 6.91 16.15
CA ASP A 34 -40.93 5.96 17.25
C ASP A 34 -39.68 5.07 17.23
N PRO A 35 -38.76 5.20 18.21
CA PRO A 35 -37.51 4.44 18.22
C PRO A 35 -37.67 2.97 18.65
N ASP A 36 -38.86 2.58 19.11
CA ASP A 36 -39.16 1.21 19.56
C ASP A 36 -39.96 0.41 18.51
N GLU A 37 -40.33 1.04 17.39
CA GLU A 37 -40.95 0.35 16.26
C GLU A 37 -39.97 -0.61 15.57
N ALA A 38 -40.50 -1.72 15.05
CA ALA A 38 -39.67 -2.68 14.30
C ALA A 38 -39.42 -2.22 12.85
N GLU A 39 -40.33 -1.40 12.32
CA GLU A 39 -40.28 -0.90 10.95
C GLU A 39 -39.49 0.42 10.89
N THR A 40 -38.32 0.42 10.26
CA THR A 40 -37.42 1.59 10.22
C THR A 40 -38.02 2.80 9.50
N LEU A 41 -39.00 2.60 8.62
CA LEU A 41 -39.77 3.70 8.03
C LEU A 41 -40.48 4.54 9.10
N LEU A 42 -40.95 3.92 10.18
CA LEU A 42 -41.66 4.57 11.27
C LEU A 42 -40.73 5.35 12.22
N HIS A 43 -39.42 5.29 12.00
CA HIS A 43 -38.48 6.08 12.78
C HIS A 43 -38.44 7.54 12.31
N HIS A 44 -38.80 7.82 11.05
CA HIS A 44 -38.69 9.16 10.44
C HIS A 44 -39.72 9.44 9.33
N LEU A 45 -40.94 8.89 9.45
CA LEU A 45 -41.97 8.99 8.43
C LEU A 45 -42.48 10.44 8.28
N PRO A 46 -42.35 11.08 7.10
CA PRO A 46 -42.94 12.39 6.86
C PRO A 46 -44.47 12.30 6.73
N ILE A 47 -45.17 13.19 7.41
CA ILE A 47 -46.64 13.29 7.42
C ILE A 47 -47.03 14.67 6.88
N PRO A 48 -47.49 14.76 5.61
CA PRO A 48 -48.03 16.00 5.08
C PRO A 48 -49.43 16.26 5.64
N SER A 49 -49.67 17.49 6.09
CA SER A 49 -50.97 17.96 6.57
C SER A 49 -51.32 19.30 5.94
N PHE A 50 -52.59 19.50 5.56
CA PHE A 50 -53.10 20.81 5.12
C PHE A 50 -53.61 21.67 6.28
N ILE A 51 -53.54 21.14 7.51
CA ILE A 51 -53.90 21.82 8.75
C ILE A 51 -52.64 21.99 9.59
N ASP A 52 -52.46 23.17 10.17
CA ASP A 52 -51.37 23.41 11.12
C ASP A 52 -51.65 22.70 12.46
N LEU A 53 -50.81 21.71 12.78
CA LEU A 53 -50.85 20.91 14.01
C LEU A 53 -49.83 21.38 15.06
N SER A 54 -49.12 22.47 14.82
CA SER A 54 -48.01 22.91 15.67
C SER A 54 -48.42 23.11 17.13
N GLN A 55 -49.62 23.64 17.38
CA GLN A 55 -50.12 23.84 18.74
C GLN A 55 -50.43 22.53 19.46
N GLN A 56 -50.98 21.54 18.76
CA GLN A 56 -51.31 20.23 19.31
C GLN A 56 -50.05 19.43 19.62
N ILE A 57 -49.04 19.53 18.75
CA ILE A 57 -47.70 18.93 18.95
C ILE A 57 -47.02 19.58 20.16
N ALA A 58 -46.98 20.92 20.22
CA ALA A 58 -46.39 21.64 21.34
C ALA A 58 -47.11 21.37 22.68
N ALA A 59 -48.41 21.10 22.63
CA ALA A 59 -49.21 20.71 23.79
C ALA A 59 -49.11 19.20 24.14
N GLY A 60 -48.28 18.42 23.44
CA GLY A 60 -48.10 16.99 23.68
C GLY A 60 -49.34 16.13 23.39
N LYS A 61 -50.29 16.64 22.58
CA LYS A 61 -51.55 15.94 22.27
C LYS A 61 -51.41 14.88 21.19
N LEU A 62 -50.37 14.98 20.37
CA LEU A 62 -50.07 14.04 19.30
C LEU A 62 -48.79 13.30 19.65
N TRP A 63 -48.95 12.04 20.06
CA TRP A 63 -47.82 11.22 20.45
C TRP A 63 -47.00 10.80 19.22
N HIS A 64 -45.67 10.78 19.36
CA HIS A 64 -44.70 10.49 18.31
C HIS A 64 -44.73 11.40 17.08
N ILE A 65 -45.48 12.51 17.09
CA ILE A 65 -45.50 13.49 16.01
C ILE A 65 -44.70 14.71 16.41
N TYR A 66 -43.74 15.09 15.57
CA TYR A 66 -42.81 16.19 15.83
C TYR A 66 -42.86 17.23 14.72
N ASN A 67 -42.76 18.50 15.15
CA ASN A 67 -42.61 19.65 14.25
C ASN A 67 -41.15 20.08 14.24
N ILE A 68 -40.36 19.43 13.38
CA ILE A 68 -38.93 19.65 13.20
C ILE A 68 -38.58 19.59 11.71
N SER A 69 -37.43 20.14 11.33
CA SER A 69 -36.92 20.06 9.96
C SER A 69 -36.62 18.61 9.56
N ALA A 70 -36.47 18.32 8.26
CA ALA A 70 -36.07 16.99 7.80
C ALA A 70 -34.71 16.54 8.40
N PRO A 71 -34.50 15.23 8.63
CA PRO A 71 -33.18 14.73 9.01
C PRO A 71 -32.17 14.97 7.88
N SER A 72 -30.88 15.00 8.21
CA SER A 72 -29.85 15.03 7.17
C SER A 72 -29.90 13.73 6.37
N LYS A 73 -29.63 13.83 5.06
CA LYS A 73 -29.61 12.66 4.16
C LYS A 73 -28.53 11.65 4.51
N ASP A 74 -27.51 12.08 5.23
CA ASP A 74 -26.37 11.25 5.62
C ASP A 74 -26.62 10.53 6.95
N MET A 75 -27.73 10.78 7.64
CA MET A 75 -28.06 10.09 8.89
C MET A 75 -28.58 8.69 8.62
N GLU A 76 -27.97 7.70 9.26
CA GLU A 76 -28.48 6.33 9.27
C GLU A 76 -29.55 6.19 10.37
N ASP A 77 -30.73 5.71 9.98
CA ASP A 77 -31.85 5.41 10.87
C ASP A 77 -32.18 6.55 11.87
N PRO A 78 -32.58 7.74 11.38
CA PRO A 78 -32.80 8.90 12.22
C PRO A 78 -34.05 8.71 13.09
N ILE A 79 -33.92 9.03 14.37
CA ILE A 79 -35.01 9.08 15.37
C ILE A 79 -34.99 10.45 16.06
N VAL A 80 -36.12 10.87 16.61
CA VAL A 80 -36.20 12.12 17.37
C VAL A 80 -35.77 11.92 18.82
N ASP A 81 -34.79 12.69 19.28
CA ASP A 81 -34.49 12.83 20.70
C ASP A 81 -35.44 13.85 21.34
N VAL A 82 -36.37 13.34 22.16
CA VAL A 82 -37.38 14.14 22.86
C VAL A 82 -36.76 15.22 23.76
N ARG A 83 -35.52 15.02 24.25
CA ARG A 83 -34.85 16.01 25.13
C ARG A 83 -34.36 17.23 24.39
N THR A 84 -33.89 17.05 23.16
CA THR A 84 -33.30 18.10 22.32
C THR A 84 -34.23 18.54 21.19
N ASN A 85 -35.36 17.85 21.01
CA ASN A 85 -36.30 18.04 19.91
C ASN A 85 -35.58 18.11 18.55
N SER A 86 -34.64 17.17 18.36
CA SER A 86 -33.71 17.12 17.23
C SER A 86 -33.51 15.68 16.77
N TRP A 87 -33.04 15.49 15.53
CA TRP A 87 -32.70 14.17 15.01
C TRP A 87 -31.40 13.65 15.64
N VAL A 88 -31.40 12.37 15.98
CA VAL A 88 -30.22 11.59 16.36
C VAL A 88 -30.25 10.25 15.63
N GLU A 89 -29.09 9.65 15.40
CA GLU A 89 -29.04 8.30 14.83
C GLU A 89 -29.45 7.27 15.89
N ASN A 90 -30.25 6.28 15.50
CA ASN A 90 -30.68 5.20 16.37
C ASN A 90 -29.50 4.27 16.73
N SER A 91 -28.75 4.70 17.75
CA SER A 91 -27.43 4.14 18.08
C SER A 91 -27.42 2.68 18.58
N LYS A 92 -28.58 2.04 18.78
CA LYS A 92 -28.67 0.60 19.10
C LYS A 92 -28.01 -0.26 18.00
N ASN A 93 -28.12 0.16 16.74
CA ASN A 93 -27.46 -0.51 15.59
C ASN A 93 -26.08 0.09 15.26
N ALA A 94 -25.88 1.39 15.46
CA ALA A 94 -24.62 2.06 15.14
C ALA A 94 -23.45 1.53 15.97
N GLN A 95 -23.63 1.30 17.29
CA GLN A 95 -22.55 0.76 18.13
C GLN A 95 -22.16 -0.66 17.72
N THR A 96 -23.14 -1.51 17.39
CA THR A 96 -22.89 -2.89 16.95
C THR A 96 -22.16 -2.94 15.61
N LYS A 97 -22.53 -2.06 14.66
CA LYS A 97 -21.87 -1.94 13.35
C LYS A 97 -20.43 -1.43 13.50
N VAL A 98 -20.22 -0.36 14.27
CA VAL A 98 -18.88 0.17 14.57
C VAL A 98 -18.01 -0.89 15.25
N LEU A 99 -18.57 -1.67 16.19
CA LEU A 99 -17.83 -2.74 16.86
C LEU A 99 -17.46 -3.88 15.90
N ALA A 100 -18.37 -4.25 14.98
CA ALA A 100 -18.11 -5.26 13.96
C ALA A 100 -17.03 -4.80 12.96
N GLU A 101 -17.10 -3.57 12.47
CA GLU A 101 -16.10 -2.96 11.59
C GLU A 101 -14.74 -2.85 12.29
N THR A 102 -14.72 -2.44 13.56
CA THR A 102 -13.50 -2.36 14.37
C THR A 102 -12.89 -3.75 14.57
N THR A 103 -13.71 -4.77 14.82
CA THR A 103 -13.24 -6.16 14.98
C THR A 103 -12.63 -6.68 13.68
N GLN A 104 -13.28 -6.46 12.54
CA GLN A 104 -12.72 -6.82 11.23
C GLN A 104 -11.40 -6.10 10.94
N ALA A 105 -11.30 -4.80 11.28
CA ALA A 105 -10.06 -4.06 11.11
C ALA A 105 -8.93 -4.61 12.00
N ILE A 106 -9.23 -5.00 13.24
CA ILE A 106 -8.26 -5.63 14.15
C ILE A 106 -7.79 -6.98 13.59
N ASP A 107 -8.69 -7.81 13.07
CA ASP A 107 -8.33 -9.11 12.49
C ASP A 107 -7.48 -8.95 11.23
N ALA A 108 -7.81 -7.98 10.37
CA ALA A 108 -7.00 -7.64 9.20
C ALA A 108 -5.59 -7.13 9.59
N LEU A 109 -5.49 -6.34 10.66
CA LEU A 109 -4.20 -5.87 11.18
C LEU A 109 -3.37 -7.01 11.78
N LYS A 110 -4.01 -7.95 12.50
CA LYS A 110 -3.32 -9.15 13.02
C LYS A 110 -2.76 -10.01 11.88
N ALA A 111 -3.55 -10.28 10.85
CA ALA A 111 -3.10 -11.05 9.70
C ALA A 111 -1.89 -10.39 9.00
N LYS A 112 -1.94 -9.06 8.81
CA LYS A 112 -0.78 -8.32 8.28
C LYS A 112 0.45 -8.36 9.20
N GLY A 113 0.24 -8.36 10.52
CA GLY A 113 1.32 -8.53 11.49
C GLY A 113 2.03 -9.87 11.33
N GLU A 114 1.25 -10.96 11.23
CA GLU A 114 1.79 -12.31 11.02
C GLU A 114 2.54 -12.44 9.69
N GLU A 115 2.03 -11.83 8.61
CA GLU A 115 2.72 -11.79 7.32
C GLU A 115 4.05 -11.02 7.40
N LEU A 116 4.08 -9.91 8.14
CA LEU A 116 5.27 -9.09 8.30
C LEU A 116 6.35 -9.79 9.14
N ASP A 117 5.93 -10.51 10.20
CA ASP A 117 6.84 -11.32 11.01
C ASP A 117 7.47 -12.44 10.17
N GLN A 118 6.67 -13.14 9.35
CA GLN A 118 7.21 -14.15 8.42
C GLN A 118 8.15 -13.55 7.38
N ALA A 119 7.88 -12.33 6.91
CA ALA A 119 8.76 -11.63 5.98
C ALA A 119 10.09 -11.26 6.65
N ASN A 120 10.05 -10.78 7.89
CA ASN A 120 11.25 -10.47 8.68
C ASN A 120 12.09 -11.73 8.93
N ASP A 121 11.48 -12.85 9.32
CA ASP A 121 12.19 -14.12 9.51
C ASP A 121 12.92 -14.58 8.24
N LYS A 122 12.30 -14.40 7.07
CA LYS A 122 12.93 -14.70 5.77
C LYS A 122 14.10 -13.78 5.47
N VAL A 123 13.96 -12.48 5.78
CA VAL A 123 15.05 -11.50 5.62
C VAL A 123 16.22 -11.82 6.53
N ASP A 124 15.97 -12.13 7.81
CA ASP A 124 17.00 -12.51 8.77
C ASP A 124 17.72 -13.80 8.35
N ALA A 125 16.98 -14.79 7.85
CA ALA A 125 17.56 -16.00 7.29
C ALA A 125 18.45 -15.69 6.07
N ALA A 126 17.99 -14.82 5.16
CA ALA A 126 18.77 -14.40 4.00
C ALA A 126 20.03 -13.62 4.39
N ILE A 127 19.96 -12.74 5.39
CA ILE A 127 21.12 -12.00 5.91
C ILE A 127 22.14 -12.97 6.51
N LYS A 128 21.70 -13.93 7.34
CA LYS A 128 22.59 -14.96 7.91
C LYS A 128 23.26 -15.79 6.82
N ALA A 129 22.50 -16.24 5.82
CA ALA A 129 23.04 -16.99 4.69
C ALA A 129 24.08 -16.17 3.89
N MET A 130 23.81 -14.88 3.67
CA MET A 130 24.73 -13.98 2.99
C MET A 130 26.02 -13.77 3.79
N GLN A 131 25.93 -13.59 5.10
CA GLN A 131 27.10 -13.47 5.98
C GLN A 131 27.95 -14.73 5.96
N GLN A 132 27.33 -15.92 6.02
CA GLN A 132 28.04 -17.20 5.90
C GLN A 132 28.72 -17.35 4.53
N SER A 133 28.04 -16.97 3.45
CA SER A 133 28.61 -17.00 2.10
C SER A 133 29.84 -16.10 1.98
N GLN A 134 29.79 -14.88 2.51
CA GLN A 134 30.95 -13.96 2.49
C GLN A 134 32.14 -14.49 3.29
N GLN A 135 31.89 -15.08 4.47
CA GLN A 135 32.94 -15.71 5.27
C GLN A 135 33.58 -16.90 4.55
N MET A 136 32.78 -17.74 3.91
CA MET A 136 33.27 -18.88 3.14
C MET A 136 34.09 -18.43 1.93
N GLN A 137 33.63 -17.40 1.20
CA GLN A 137 34.35 -16.85 0.05
C GLN A 137 35.69 -16.24 0.46
N THR A 138 35.74 -15.58 1.61
CA THR A 138 36.99 -15.02 2.17
C THR A 138 37.97 -16.12 2.56
N GLN A 139 37.49 -17.20 3.21
CA GLN A 139 38.32 -18.36 3.53
C GLN A 139 38.85 -19.04 2.26
N GLN A 140 38.01 -19.20 1.24
CA GLN A 140 38.40 -19.83 -0.01
C GLN A 140 39.41 -18.98 -0.79
N SER A 141 39.23 -17.66 -0.79
CA SER A 141 40.20 -16.70 -1.34
C SER A 141 41.55 -16.79 -0.60
N LEU A 142 41.53 -16.80 0.73
CA LEU A 142 42.74 -16.95 1.55
C LEU A 142 43.45 -18.28 1.26
N ALA A 143 42.70 -19.38 1.19
CA ALA A 143 43.24 -20.69 0.86
C ALA A 143 43.84 -20.74 -0.55
N LEU A 144 43.21 -20.10 -1.53
CA LEU A 144 43.73 -19.98 -2.88
C LEU A 144 45.02 -19.16 -2.91
N THR A 145 45.07 -18.02 -2.23
CA THR A 145 46.28 -17.19 -2.12
C THR A 145 47.43 -17.96 -1.47
N GLN A 146 47.16 -18.68 -0.38
CA GLN A 146 48.16 -19.53 0.27
C GLN A 146 48.62 -20.68 -0.65
N GLY A 147 47.71 -21.27 -1.43
CA GLY A 147 48.04 -22.28 -2.43
C GLY A 147 48.95 -21.74 -3.53
N LEU A 148 48.61 -20.57 -4.09
CA LEU A 148 49.43 -19.88 -5.10
C LEU A 148 50.82 -19.53 -4.55
N GLN A 149 50.89 -19.02 -3.32
CA GLN A 149 52.15 -18.72 -2.63
C GLN A 149 53.07 -19.96 -2.58
N LYS A 150 52.53 -21.11 -2.16
CA LYS A 150 53.28 -22.37 -2.11
C LYS A 150 53.74 -22.85 -3.48
N VAL A 151 52.93 -22.68 -4.53
CA VAL A 151 53.33 -23.03 -5.91
C VAL A 151 54.48 -22.16 -6.39
N VAL A 152 54.43 -20.85 -6.13
CA VAL A 152 55.51 -19.91 -6.47
C VAL A 152 56.79 -20.25 -5.73
N GLU A 153 56.70 -20.55 -4.44
CA GLU A 153 57.84 -20.99 -3.62
C GLU A 153 58.45 -22.31 -4.14
N GLY A 154 57.60 -23.28 -4.51
CA GLY A 154 58.04 -24.53 -5.13
C GLY A 154 58.70 -24.33 -6.50
N GLN A 155 58.20 -23.42 -7.33
CA GLN A 155 58.84 -23.06 -8.60
C GLN A 155 60.19 -22.39 -8.39
N GLN A 156 60.32 -21.47 -7.43
CA GLN A 156 61.61 -20.86 -7.10
C GLN A 156 62.63 -21.90 -6.62
N GLN A 157 62.21 -22.86 -5.78
CA GLN A 157 63.08 -23.95 -5.37
C GLN A 157 63.49 -24.84 -6.54
N THR A 158 62.55 -25.18 -7.42
CA THR A 158 62.85 -25.97 -8.63
C THR A 158 63.81 -25.24 -9.56
N ALA A 159 63.63 -23.93 -9.74
CA ALA A 159 64.54 -23.10 -10.53
C ALA A 159 65.95 -23.06 -9.93
N LYS A 160 66.07 -22.96 -8.59
CA LYS A 160 67.38 -23.03 -7.90
C LYS A 160 68.06 -24.39 -8.08
N VAL A 161 67.30 -25.50 -8.02
CA VAL A 161 67.83 -26.84 -8.26
C VAL A 161 68.29 -27.01 -9.71
N MET A 162 67.53 -26.52 -10.69
CA MET A 162 67.96 -26.54 -12.09
C MET A 162 69.19 -25.67 -12.34
N ALA A 163 69.25 -24.48 -11.75
CA ALA A 163 70.41 -23.60 -11.87
C ALA A 163 71.67 -24.22 -11.25
N SER A 164 71.56 -24.87 -10.09
CA SER A 164 72.66 -25.61 -9.48
C SER A 164 73.06 -26.85 -10.29
N MET A 165 72.11 -27.60 -10.87
CA MET A 165 72.43 -28.68 -11.82
C MET A 165 73.15 -28.16 -13.07
N GLN A 166 72.76 -27.01 -13.63
CA GLN A 166 73.48 -26.38 -14.75
C GLN A 166 74.89 -25.94 -14.35
N GLN A 167 75.06 -25.33 -13.17
CA GLN A 167 76.39 -24.98 -12.66
C GLN A 167 77.27 -26.21 -12.45
N ILE A 168 76.71 -27.31 -11.93
CA ILE A 168 77.41 -28.58 -11.76
C ILE A 168 77.80 -29.18 -13.13
N LEU A 169 76.91 -29.14 -14.13
CA LEU A 169 77.20 -29.60 -15.49
C LEU A 169 78.24 -28.74 -16.21
N VAL A 170 78.20 -27.41 -16.03
CA VAL A 170 79.19 -26.48 -16.59
C VAL A 170 80.54 -26.65 -15.87
N GLY A 171 80.54 -26.85 -14.56
CA GLY A 171 81.74 -27.16 -13.77
C GLY A 171 82.37 -28.49 -14.18
N MET A 172 81.57 -29.55 -14.37
CA MET A 172 82.05 -30.82 -14.89
C MET A 172 82.59 -30.72 -16.32
N LYS A 173 81.98 -29.91 -17.20
CA LYS A 173 82.53 -29.63 -18.53
C LYS A 173 83.82 -28.81 -18.48
N ALA A 174 83.95 -27.89 -17.52
CA ALA A 174 85.16 -27.09 -17.33
C ALA A 174 86.32 -27.92 -16.74
N ASP A 175 86.03 -28.90 -15.88
CA ASP A 175 87.03 -29.83 -15.36
C ASP A 175 87.44 -30.88 -16.41
N GLN A 176 86.53 -31.27 -17.31
CA GLN A 176 86.87 -32.15 -18.44
C GLN A 176 87.71 -31.44 -19.52
N ALA A 177 87.63 -30.10 -19.62
CA ALA A 177 88.47 -29.28 -20.50
C ALA A 177 89.86 -28.93 -19.92
N LYS A 178 90.17 -29.34 -18.67
CA LYS A 178 91.47 -29.12 -18.03
C LYS A 178 92.39 -30.35 -18.02
N ALA A 179 92.00 -31.45 -18.66
CA ALA A 179 92.77 -32.70 -18.68
C ALA A 179 93.58 -32.95 -19.97
N ASP A 180 93.47 -32.11 -21.00
CA ASP A 180 94.32 -32.21 -22.21
C ASP A 180 94.97 -30.86 -22.51
N GLY A 181 96.15 -30.64 -21.94
CA GLY A 181 97.02 -29.51 -22.28
C GLY A 181 98.01 -29.84 -23.39
N ILE A 182 98.25 -28.89 -24.29
CA ILE A 182 99.58 -28.39 -24.72
C ILE A 182 99.36 -27.07 -25.53
N PRO A 183 100.28 -26.08 -25.45
CA PRO A 183 99.97 -24.66 -25.66
C PRO A 183 100.56 -24.07 -26.96
N ALA A 184 99.95 -22.98 -27.45
CA ALA A 184 100.56 -21.90 -28.25
C ALA A 184 99.44 -20.91 -28.66
N THR A 185 99.57 -19.60 -28.87
CA THR A 185 100.57 -18.54 -28.67
C THR A 185 99.85 -17.26 -29.19
N ASN A 186 100.21 -16.08 -28.66
CA ASN A 186 99.92 -14.70 -29.15
C ASN A 186 98.56 -14.02 -28.87
N GLN A 187 98.67 -12.98 -28.03
CA GLN A 187 98.09 -11.61 -28.04
C GLN A 187 97.56 -11.05 -29.40
N PRO A 188 96.90 -9.85 -29.46
CA PRO A 188 96.32 -8.99 -28.40
C PRO A 188 94.94 -8.32 -28.73
N THR A 189 94.40 -7.63 -27.70
CA THR A 189 93.65 -6.34 -27.68
C THR A 189 92.17 -6.19 -28.12
N GLU A 190 91.45 -5.53 -27.19
CA GLU A 190 90.55 -4.35 -27.35
C GLU A 190 89.02 -4.49 -27.49
N ASN A 191 88.39 -3.72 -26.58
CA ASN A 191 87.24 -2.83 -26.72
C ASN A 191 85.81 -3.40 -26.77
N ASP A 192 85.14 -3.21 -25.62
CA ASP A 192 83.94 -2.39 -25.45
C ASP A 192 82.85 -2.44 -26.53
N LYS A 193 81.70 -3.03 -26.18
CA LYS A 193 80.37 -2.50 -26.54
C LYS A 193 79.30 -2.91 -25.52
N LYS A 194 78.78 -1.93 -24.77
CA LYS A 194 77.36 -1.81 -24.39
C LYS A 194 77.15 -0.39 -23.84
N GLN A 195 76.89 0.61 -24.68
CA GLN A 195 75.60 0.93 -25.33
C GLN A 195 74.39 0.74 -24.41
N GLU A 196 73.95 1.89 -23.91
CA GLU A 196 72.73 2.18 -23.17
C GLU A 196 71.44 1.95 -23.97
N ASN A 197 70.33 2.06 -23.23
CA ASN A 197 68.95 2.30 -23.62
C ASN A 197 68.17 1.08 -24.14
N GLY A 198 66.95 0.79 -23.72
CA GLY A 198 65.96 1.54 -22.92
C GLY A 198 64.56 1.09 -23.36
N GLY A 199 63.59 1.07 -22.43
CA GLY A 199 62.15 0.85 -22.68
C GLY A 199 61.77 -0.57 -23.11
N ASN A 200 60.70 -1.19 -22.65
CA ASN A 200 59.47 -0.75 -21.99
C ASN A 200 58.92 -1.91 -21.17
#